data_AF-A0A376X4H9-F1
#
_entry.id   AF-A0A376X4H9-F1
#
_cell.length_a   1.000
_cell.length_b   1.000
_cell.length_c   1.000
_cell.angle_alpha   90.00
_cell.angle_beta   90.00
_cell.angle_gamma   90.00
#
_symmetry.space_group_name_H-M   'P 1'
#
loop_
_entity.id
_entity.type
_entity.pdbx_description
1 polymer ?
#
loop_
_entity_poly.entity_id
_entity_poly.type
_entity_poly.pdbx_seq_one_letter_code
_entity_poly.pdbx_strand_id
1 'polypeptide(L)' 'MPQVFVASGDCAERQWDFLGLEMPQWLLGIFIAYLIVAVLVVISQPFKAKKRDLFGR' A
#
# COMPACT_ATOMS: atom_id res chain seq x y z
N MET A 1 -11.37 -6.53 21.47
CA MET A 1 -10.49 -6.94 20.36
C MET A 1 -9.01 -6.94 20.77
N PRO A 2 -8.63 -7.49 21.93
CA PRO A 2 -7.24 -7.42 22.39
C PRO A 2 -6.29 -8.23 21.50
N GLN A 3 -6.80 -9.24 20.78
CA GLN A 3 -6.02 -10.17 19.96
C GLN A 3 -5.18 -9.53 18.85
N VAL A 4 -5.53 -8.33 18.37
CA VAL A 4 -4.81 -7.63 17.30
C VAL A 4 -4.05 -6.39 17.77
N PHE A 5 -4.36 -5.88 18.97
CA PHE A 5 -3.80 -4.63 19.48
C PHE A 5 -2.96 -4.82 20.75
N VAL A 6 -2.88 -6.05 21.29
CA VAL A 6 -1.97 -6.35 22.40
C VAL A 6 -0.55 -6.49 21.86
N ALA A 7 0.30 -5.52 22.18
CA ALA A 7 1.74 -5.59 21.88
C ALA A 7 2.44 -6.37 23.00
N SER A 8 2.52 -7.70 22.85
CA SER A 8 3.29 -8.55 23.76
C SER A 8 4.63 -8.90 23.11
N GLY A 9 5.64 -8.04 23.28
CA GLY A 9 6.99 -8.22 22.75
C GLY A 9 7.81 -6.92 22.77
N ASP A 10 9.13 -7.04 22.61
CA ASP A 10 10.04 -5.89 22.47
C ASP A 10 10.11 -5.48 20.98
N CYS A 11 9.93 -4.19 20.69
CA CYS A 11 9.80 -3.67 19.32
C CYS A 11 11.15 -3.51 18.60
N ALA A 12 12.26 -3.61 19.33
CA ALA A 12 13.61 -3.39 18.81
C ALA A 12 14.39 -4.69 18.53
N GLU A 13 13.79 -5.85 18.81
CA GLU A 13 14.39 -7.15 18.56
C GLU A 13 14.30 -7.50 17.06
N ARG A 14 15.35 -8.12 16.52
CA ARG A 14 15.36 -8.66 15.15
C ARG A 14 14.78 -10.06 15.15
N GLN A 15 13.46 -10.19 15.14
CA GLN A 15 12.84 -11.52 15.14
C GLN A 15 12.94 -12.26 13.79
N TRP A 16 13.11 -11.56 12.65
CA TRP A 16 13.15 -12.20 11.34
C TRP A 16 13.92 -11.39 10.31
N ASP A 17 14.80 -12.10 9.62
CA ASP A 17 15.60 -11.62 8.49
C ASP A 17 15.33 -12.49 7.28
N PHE A 18 15.02 -11.86 6.15
CA PHE A 18 14.79 -12.54 4.88
C PHE A 18 15.60 -11.86 3.77
N LEU A 19 16.43 -12.64 3.09
CA LEU A 19 17.42 -12.16 2.10
C LEU A 19 18.38 -11.07 2.66
N GLY A 20 18.56 -11.02 3.99
CA GLY A 20 19.39 -10.02 4.66
C GLY A 20 18.68 -8.68 4.93
N LEU A 21 17.35 -8.62 4.77
CA LEU A 21 16.53 -7.48 5.16
C LEU A 21 15.62 -7.86 6.34
N GLU A 22 15.50 -6.95 7.30
CA GLU A 22 14.63 -7.10 8.47
C GLU A 22 13.14 -6.94 8.09
N MET A 23 12.23 -7.49 8.90
CA MET A 23 10.77 -7.29 8.75
C MET A 23 10.34 -5.82 8.51
N PRO A 24 10.84 -4.83 9.28
CA PRO A 24 10.45 -3.43 9.07
C PRO A 24 10.88 -2.90 7.70
N GLN A 25 12.05 -3.32 7.21
CA GLN A 25 12.60 -2.89 5.92
C GLN A 25 11.83 -3.49 4.74
N TRP A 26 11.42 -4.75 4.83
CA TRP A 26 10.53 -5.38 3.85
C TRP A 26 9.17 -4.69 3.77
N LEU A 27 8.56 -4.40 4.93
CA LEU A 27 7.27 -3.70 5.00
C LEU A 27 7.36 -2.29 4.42
N LEU A 28 8.47 -1.58 4.66
CA LEU A 28 8.73 -0.27 4.06
C LEU A 28 8.74 -0.34 2.53
N GLY A 29 9.45 -1.32 1.95
CA GLY A 29 9.49 -1.51 0.50
C GLY A 29 8.11 -1.76 -0.12
N ILE A 30 7.31 -2.62 0.53
CA ILE A 30 5.93 -2.91 0.11
C ILE A 30 5.07 -1.64 0.18
N PHE A 31 5.18 -0.87 1.26
CA PHE A 31 4.40 0.34 1.45
C PHE A 31 4.70 1.40 0.37
N ILE A 32 5.97 1.57 0.01
CA ILE A 32 6.40 2.46 -1.07
C ILE A 32 5.81 1.99 -2.42
N ALA A 33 5.87 0.69 -2.71
CA ALA A 33 5.31 0.15 -3.95
C ALA A 33 3.79 0.42 -4.07
N TYR A 34 3.03 0.21 -3.00
CA TYR A 34 1.60 0.52 -2.97
C TYR A 34 1.32 2.02 -3.13
N LEU A 35 2.11 2.88 -2.49
CA LEU A 35 2.00 4.34 -2.63
C LEU A 35 2.21 4.76 -4.09
N ILE A 36 3.25 4.25 -4.75
CA ILE A 36 3.52 4.54 -6.17
C ILE A 36 2.33 4.11 -7.04
N VAL A 37 1.81 2.90 -6.84
CA VAL A 37 0.63 2.42 -7.60
C VAL A 37 -0.58 3.34 -7.36
N ALA A 38 -0.86 3.72 -6.11
CA ALA A 38 -1.95 4.62 -5.80
C ALA A 38 -1.79 5.99 -6.48
N VAL A 39 -0.59 6.57 -6.46
CA VAL A 39 -0.27 7.83 -7.14
C VAL A 39 -0.45 7.71 -8.66
N LEU A 40 0.04 6.63 -9.28
CA LEU A 40 -0.15 6.37 -10.70
C LEU A 40 -1.64 6.26 -11.07
N VAL A 41 -2.43 5.58 -10.25
CA VAL A 41 -3.88 5.47 -10.44
C VAL A 41 -4.55 6.83 -10.32
N VAL A 42 -4.23 7.62 -9.30
CA VAL A 42 -4.78 8.98 -9.12
C VAL A 42 -4.40 9.90 -10.28
N ILE A 43 -3.16 9.86 -10.76
CA ILE A 43 -2.69 10.66 -11.91
C ILE A 43 -3.33 10.20 -13.23
N SER A 44 -3.71 8.93 -13.36
CA SER A 44 -4.35 8.39 -14.57
C SER A 44 -5.86 8.64 -14.65
N GLN A 45 -6.52 9.01 -13.55
CA GLN A 45 -7.94 9.35 -13.48
C GLN A 45 -8.36 10.62 -14.28
N PRO A 46 -7.65 11.77 -14.25
CA PRO A 46 -8.15 13.02 -14.82
C PRO A 46 -8.26 13.07 -16.35
N PHE A 47 -7.75 12.08 -17.09
CA PHE A 47 -7.82 12.06 -18.57
C PHE A 47 -8.95 11.21 -19.17
N LYS A 48 -9.87 10.67 -18.36
CA LYS A 48 -11.17 10.17 -18.89
C LYS A 48 -12.23 11.25 -18.87
N ALA A 49 -12.03 12.30 -19.67
CA ALA A 49 -13.13 13.12 -20.16
C ALA A 49 -13.65 12.58 -21.50
N LYS A 50 -14.65 11.68 -21.47
CA LYS A 50 -15.69 11.69 -22.51
C LYS A 50 -17.01 11.16 -21.94
N LYS A 51 -17.90 12.09 -21.58
CA LYS A 51 -19.34 11.81 -21.52
C LYS A 51 -19.73 11.20 -22.87
N ARG A 52 -20.23 9.97 -22.86
CA ARG A 52 -20.93 9.42 -24.02
C ARG A 52 -22.37 9.93 -23.97
N ASP A 53 -22.58 11.19 -24.33
CA ASP A 53 -23.87 11.65 -24.83
C ASP A 53 -24.13 10.93 -26.15
N LEU A 54 -24.76 9.76 -26.08
CA LEU A 54 -25.24 9.05 -27.27
C LEU A 54 -26.35 8.04 -26.93
N PHE A 55 -27.39 8.50 -26.25
CA PHE A 55 -28.72 7.92 -26.43
C PHE A 55 -29.72 9.08 -26.57
N GLY A 56 -29.56 9.81 -27.67
CA GLY A 56 -30.64 10.59 -28.24
C GLY A 56 -31.68 9.62 -28.79
N ARG A 57 -32.84 9.59 -28.13
CA ARG A 57 -34.14 9.31 -28.72
C ARG A 57 -35.20 10.00 -27.89
#